data_AF-A0A4U7E979-F1
#
_entry.id   AF-A0A4U7E979-F1
#
_cell.length_a   1.000
_cell.length_b   1.000
_cell.length_c   1.000
_cell.angle_alpha   90.00
_cell.angle_beta   90.00
_cell.angle_gamma   90.00
#
_symmetry.space_group_name_H-M   'P 1'
#
loop_
_entity.id
_entity.type
_entity.pdbx_description
1 polymer ?
#
loop_
_entity_poly.entity_id
_entity_poly.type
_entity_poly.pdbx_seq_one_letter_code
_entity_poly.pdbx_strand_id
1 'polypeptide(L)'
;MPTKTIGVREEVYERLRARKRDDESFTDLIDRLIDESEGDWRGGFGSLSAAEADSLRGAAAASRERFDESAGDRQAAAIDRLGGTVDEAPSDDGANTDDADDSADATDDGTNHDSGGSA
;
A
#
# COMPACT_ATOMS: atom_id res chain seq x y z
N MET A 1 42.56 -30.11 9.59
CA MET A 1 42.77 -29.40 8.31
C MET A 1 43.86 -28.36 8.48
N PRO A 2 44.68 -28.07 7.45
CA PRO A 2 45.62 -26.95 7.52
C PRO A 2 44.86 -25.64 7.78
N THR A 3 45.25 -24.88 8.79
CA THR A 3 44.64 -23.58 9.10
C THR A 3 45.35 -22.46 8.35
N LYS A 4 44.59 -21.45 7.95
CA LYS A 4 45.11 -20.23 7.32
C LYS A 4 44.58 -19.03 8.08
N THR A 5 45.47 -18.08 8.37
CA THR A 5 45.11 -16.82 8.98
C THR A 5 44.85 -15.80 7.89
N ILE A 6 43.66 -15.20 7.88
CA ILE A 6 43.25 -14.15 6.95
C ILE A 6 43.03 -12.89 7.76
N GLY A 7 43.67 -11.79 7.35
CA GLY A 7 43.37 -10.47 7.91
C GLY A 7 42.06 -9.94 7.34
N VAL A 8 41.16 -9.48 8.21
CA VAL A 8 39.92 -8.80 7.83
C VAL A 8 39.92 -7.39 8.38
N ARG A 9 39.21 -6.49 7.70
CA ARG A 9 38.97 -5.14 8.25
C ARG A 9 38.14 -5.25 9.52
N GLU A 10 38.40 -4.37 10.49
CA GLU A 10 37.68 -4.35 11.78
C GLU A 10 36.16 -4.28 11.59
N GLU A 11 35.70 -3.42 10.68
CA GLU A 11 34.27 -3.29 10.34
C GLU A 11 33.66 -4.60 9.81
N VAL A 12 34.45 -5.44 9.13
CA VAL A 12 34.01 -6.73 8.60
C VAL A 12 33.98 -7.76 9.71
N TYR A 13 35.00 -7.76 10.57
CA TYR A 13 35.06 -8.62 11.75
C TYR A 13 33.84 -8.41 12.65
N GLU A 14 33.51 -7.17 12.99
CA GLU A 14 32.37 -6.84 13.85
C GLU A 14 31.04 -7.24 13.20
N ARG A 15 30.89 -7.08 11.88
CA ARG A 15 29.71 -7.55 11.15
C ARG A 15 29.57 -9.07 11.13
N LEU A 16 30.68 -9.80 11.04
CA LEU A 16 30.69 -11.26 11.12
C LEU A 16 30.35 -11.69 12.55
N ARG A 17 30.97 -11.06 13.55
CA ARG A 17 30.72 -11.33 14.96
C ARG A 17 29.28 -11.12 15.37
N ALA A 18 28.64 -10.04 14.92
CA ALA A 18 27.23 -9.75 15.21
C ALA A 18 26.25 -10.78 14.63
N ARG A 19 26.67 -11.55 13.61
CA ARG A 19 25.85 -12.57 12.93
C ARG A 19 26.21 -14.00 13.32
N LYS A 20 27.28 -14.16 14.09
CA LYS A 20 27.73 -15.43 14.64
C LYS A 20 26.74 -15.93 15.68
N ARG A 21 26.40 -17.22 15.65
CA ARG A 21 25.58 -17.85 16.70
C ARG A 21 26.46 -18.24 17.91
N ASP A 22 25.83 -18.42 19.07
CA ASP A 22 26.55 -18.66 20.34
C ASP A 22 27.41 -19.95 20.32
N ASP A 23 26.91 -21.01 19.67
CA ASP A 23 27.59 -22.32 19.56
C ASP A 23 28.42 -22.50 18.27
N GLU A 24 28.60 -21.45 17.47
CA GLU A 24 29.29 -21.51 16.17
C GLU A 24 30.77 -21.09 16.32
N SER A 25 31.69 -21.59 15.49
CA SER A 25 33.02 -20.99 15.34
C SER A 25 33.06 -19.97 14.20
N PHE A 26 34.10 -19.12 14.13
CA PHE A 26 34.25 -18.20 13.00
C PHE A 26 34.41 -18.93 11.67
N THR A 27 35.03 -20.11 11.67
CA THR A 27 35.14 -20.95 10.48
C THR A 27 33.76 -21.46 10.07
N ASP A 28 32.98 -21.99 11.01
CA ASP A 28 31.63 -22.50 10.73
C ASP A 28 30.70 -21.40 10.20
N LEU A 29 30.84 -20.17 10.73
CA LEU A 29 30.13 -19.00 10.21
C LEU A 29 30.50 -18.72 8.75
N ILE A 30 31.79 -18.74 8.42
CA ILE A 30 32.26 -18.47 7.05
C ILE A 30 31.76 -19.57 6.11
N ASP A 31 31.88 -20.85 6.51
CA ASP A 31 31.40 -21.98 5.72
C ASP A 31 29.89 -21.87 5.49
N ARG A 32 29.10 -21.58 6.53
CA ARG A 32 27.66 -21.36 6.41
C ARG A 32 27.32 -20.20 5.47
N LEU A 33 28.04 -19.08 5.57
CA LEU A 33 27.80 -17.93 4.70
C LEU A 33 28.18 -18.23 3.25
N ILE A 34 29.21 -19.03 3.02
CA ILE A 34 29.60 -19.47 1.69
C ILE A 34 28.50 -20.38 1.14
N ASP A 35 28.10 -21.42 1.87
CA ASP A 35 27.03 -22.36 1.47
C ASP A 35 25.68 -21.65 1.23
N GLU A 36 25.31 -20.68 2.08
CA GLU A 36 24.11 -19.84 1.88
C GLU A 36 24.25 -18.91 0.66
N SER A 37 25.48 -18.51 0.32
CA SER A 37 25.79 -17.69 -0.86
C SER A 37 26.00 -18.50 -2.14
N GLU A 38 26.15 -19.83 -2.05
CA GLU A 38 26.16 -20.77 -3.18
C GLU A 38 24.80 -20.91 -3.86
N GLY A 39 23.78 -20.17 -3.39
CA GLY A 39 22.76 -19.65 -4.29
C GLY A 39 23.41 -18.71 -5.30
N ASP A 40 24.18 -19.25 -6.24
CA ASP A 40 24.77 -18.51 -7.35
C ASP A 40 23.63 -18.05 -8.25
N TRP A 41 23.01 -16.95 -7.84
CA TRP A 41 21.98 -16.27 -8.61
C TRP A 41 22.52 -15.88 -9.99
N ARG A 42 23.86 -15.81 -10.18
CA ARG A 42 24.47 -15.64 -11.50
C ARG A 42 24.43 -16.92 -12.33
N GLY A 43 24.67 -18.09 -11.74
CA GLY A 43 24.50 -19.40 -12.34
C GLY A 43 23.04 -19.78 -12.64
N GLY A 44 22.09 -19.09 -12.00
CA GLY A 44 20.67 -19.18 -12.32
C GLY A 44 20.26 -18.52 -13.64
N PHE A 45 21.08 -17.62 -14.22
CA PHE A 45 20.74 -17.00 -15.50
C PHE A 45 21.00 -17.95 -16.67
N GLY A 46 19.96 -18.21 -17.46
CA GLY A 46 20.05 -19.07 -18.65
C GLY A 46 20.09 -20.56 -18.35
N SER A 47 19.83 -20.98 -17.10
CA SER A 47 19.73 -22.40 -16.71
C SER A 47 18.41 -23.04 -17.16
N LEU A 48 17.38 -22.24 -17.41
CA LEU A 48 16.09 -22.71 -17.90
C LEU A 48 16.14 -22.95 -19.41
N SER A 49 15.58 -24.07 -19.86
CA SER A 49 15.26 -24.27 -21.27
C SER A 49 14.24 -23.23 -21.76
N ALA A 50 14.13 -23.04 -23.07
CA ALA A 50 13.17 -22.11 -23.66
C ALA A 50 11.72 -22.43 -23.21
N ALA A 51 11.35 -23.72 -23.15
CA ALA A 51 10.03 -24.15 -22.71
C ALA A 51 9.77 -23.84 -21.23
N GLU A 52 10.77 -24.05 -20.35
CA GLU A 52 10.65 -23.71 -18.93
C GLU A 52 10.58 -22.19 -18.72
N ALA A 53 11.35 -21.42 -19.49
CA ALA A 53 11.30 -19.96 -19.47
C ALA A 53 9.95 -19.42 -19.95
N ASP A 54 9.36 -20.00 -20.99
CA ASP A 54 8.03 -19.62 -21.49
C ASP A 54 6.92 -19.98 -20.50
N SER A 55 7.01 -21.16 -19.89
CA SER A 55 6.10 -21.57 -18.81
C SER A 55 6.15 -20.59 -17.63
N LEU A 56 7.36 -20.24 -17.17
CA LEU A 56 7.56 -19.27 -16.10
C LEU A 56 7.02 -17.89 -16.47
N ARG A 57 7.23 -17.45 -17.72
CA ARG A 57 6.71 -16.18 -18.23
C ARG A 57 5.18 -16.15 -18.21
N GLY A 58 4.54 -17.24 -18.64
CA GLY A 58 3.08 -17.39 -18.58
C GLY A 58 2.55 -17.33 -17.15
N ALA A 59 3.18 -18.05 -16.22
CA ALA A 59 2.81 -18.05 -14.81
C ALA A 59 2.96 -16.65 -14.18
N ALA A 60 4.04 -15.93 -14.50
CA ALA A 60 4.29 -14.58 -14.01
C ALA A 60 3.25 -13.57 -14.55
N ALA A 61 2.89 -13.67 -15.83
CA ALA A 61 1.86 -12.84 -16.45
C ALA A 61 0.49 -13.07 -15.80
N ALA A 62 0.09 -14.34 -15.63
CA ALA A 62 -1.17 -14.68 -14.96
C ALA A 62 -1.18 -14.23 -13.49
N SER A 63 -0.04 -14.26 -12.80
CA SER A 63 0.07 -13.76 -11.44
C SER A 63 -0.13 -12.24 -11.36
N ARG A 64 0.46 -11.50 -12.31
CA ARG A 64 0.31 -10.04 -12.40
C ARG A 64 -1.13 -9.63 -12.69
N GLU A 65 -1.78 -10.29 -13.64
CA GLU A 65 -3.19 -10.00 -13.98
C GLU A 65 -4.09 -10.12 -12.74
N ARG A 66 -4.00 -11.23 -12.00
CA ARG A 66 -4.78 -11.44 -10.78
C ARG A 66 -4.46 -10.41 -9.69
N PHE A 67 -3.21 -9.97 -9.61
CA PHE A 67 -2.82 -8.95 -8.65
C PHE A 67 -3.41 -7.60 -9.02
N ASP A 68 -3.35 -7.22 -10.30
CA ASP A 68 -3.87 -5.96 -10.81
C ASP A 68 -5.40 -5.92 -10.68
N GLU A 69 -6.09 -7.03 -10.95
CA GLU A 69 -7.54 -7.19 -10.69
C GLU A 69 -7.86 -7.01 -9.21
N SER A 70 -7.18 -7.73 -8.30
CA SER A 70 -7.42 -7.59 -6.86
C SER A 70 -7.10 -6.19 -6.34
N ALA A 71 -6.08 -5.53 -6.89
CA ALA A 71 -5.75 -4.15 -6.54
C ALA A 71 -6.86 -3.19 -7.00
N GLY A 72 -7.39 -3.39 -8.22
CA GLY A 72 -8.52 -2.65 -8.77
C GLY A 72 -9.79 -2.80 -7.93
N ASP A 73 -10.14 -4.02 -7.54
CA ASP A 73 -11.31 -4.29 -6.68
C ASP A 73 -11.20 -3.58 -5.32
N ARG A 74 -10.01 -3.64 -4.71
CA ARG A 74 -9.76 -2.96 -3.43
C ARG A 74 -9.85 -1.44 -3.58
N GLN A 75 -9.33 -0.90 -4.68
CA GLN A 75 -9.40 0.53 -4.97
C GLN A 75 -10.85 0.97 -5.18
N ALA A 76 -11.63 0.24 -5.98
CA ALA A 76 -13.04 0.52 -6.20
C ALA A 76 -13.83 0.49 -4.88
N ALA A 77 -13.61 -0.54 -4.06
CA ALA A 77 -14.24 -0.65 -2.74
C ALA A 77 -13.79 0.46 -1.76
N ALA A 78 -12.57 0.97 -1.88
CA ALA A 78 -12.10 2.09 -1.06
C ALA A 78 -12.76 3.41 -1.49
N ILE A 79 -12.90 3.64 -2.79
CA ILE A 79 -13.59 4.82 -3.35
C ILE A 79 -15.07 4.81 -2.97
N ASP A 80 -15.75 3.68 -3.12
CA ASP A 80 -17.16 3.51 -2.76
C ASP A 80 -17.43 3.84 -1.28
N ARG A 81 -16.61 3.30 -0.37
CA ARG A 81 -16.69 3.62 1.07
C ARG A 81 -16.46 5.10 1.37
N LEU A 82 -15.61 5.78 0.60
CA LEU A 82 -15.35 7.20 0.78
C LEU A 82 -16.51 8.05 0.22
N GLY A 83 -17.07 7.67 -0.94
CA GLY A 83 -18.18 8.34 -1.60
C GLY A 83 -19.52 8.23 -0.85
N GLY A 84 -19.74 7.13 -0.13
CA GLY A 84 -20.94 6.93 0.70
C GLY A 84 -21.05 7.84 1.94
N THR A 85 -20.11 8.76 2.16
CA THR A 85 -20.13 9.72 3.28
C THR A 85 -20.64 11.11 2.89
N VAL A 86 -20.99 11.34 1.63
CA VAL A 86 -21.35 12.69 1.13
C VAL A 86 -22.86 12.87 0.88
N ASP A 87 -23.67 11.81 0.96
CA ASP A 87 -25.08 11.86 0.51
C ASP A 87 -26.13 11.89 1.64
N GLU A 88 -25.74 12.13 2.90
CA GLU A 88 -26.68 12.34 4.01
C GLU A 88 -26.45 13.71 4.66
N ALA A 89 -26.85 14.77 3.96
CA ALA A 89 -27.16 16.04 4.62
C ALA A 89 -28.54 15.86 5.29
N PRO A 90 -28.66 15.92 6.63
CA PRO A 90 -29.96 15.82 7.27
C PRO A 90 -30.80 17.01 6.82
N SER A 91 -31.92 16.72 6.15
CA SER A 91 -32.98 17.69 5.92
C SER A 91 -33.57 18.02 7.29
N ASP A 92 -33.24 19.19 7.81
CA ASP A 92 -33.84 19.77 9.01
C ASP A 92 -35.29 20.14 8.71
N ASP A 93 -36.16 19.13 8.64
CA ASP A 93 -37.61 19.30 8.55
C ASP A 93 -38.15 19.32 9.98
N GLY A 94 -37.89 20.43 10.66
CA GLY A 94 -38.40 20.76 11.98
C GLY A 94 -39.91 21.02 11.92
N ALA A 95 -40.69 19.95 11.94
CA ALA A 95 -42.12 20.02 12.24
C ALA A 95 -42.31 20.41 13.72
N ASN A 96 -42.60 21.68 13.98
CA ASN A 96 -43.19 22.10 15.24
C ASN A 96 -44.66 22.49 14.95
N THR A 97 -45.56 21.63 15.41
CA THR A 97 -47.00 21.87 15.41
C THR A 97 -47.39 22.73 16.60
N ASP A 98 -48.53 23.41 16.43
CA ASP A 98 -49.32 24.15 17.43
C ASP A 98 -48.88 25.59 17.70
N ASP A 99 -49.52 26.53 17.00
CA ASP A 99 -50.59 27.30 17.65
C ASP A 99 -51.47 27.99 16.59
N ALA A 100 -52.78 27.80 16.72
CA ALA A 100 -53.78 28.42 15.88
C ALA A 100 -54.25 29.74 16.52
N ASP A 101 -54.30 30.77 15.67
CA ASP A 101 -55.27 31.87 15.67
C ASP A 101 -55.15 32.93 16.79
N ASP A 102 -54.77 34.16 16.42
CA ASP A 102 -55.76 35.20 16.13
C ASP A 102 -55.09 36.57 15.87
N SER A 103 -55.72 37.29 14.96
CA SER A 103 -55.79 38.74 14.82
C SER A 103 -54.71 39.48 14.01
N ALA A 104 -55.23 40.09 12.96
CA ALA A 104 -54.62 40.93 11.96
C ALA A 104 -54.09 42.25 12.53
N ASP A 105 -53.03 42.78 11.92
CA ASP A 105 -52.99 44.20 11.59
C ASP A 105 -52.11 44.46 10.37
N ALA A 106 -52.59 45.36 9.52
CA ALA A 106 -52.04 45.69 8.22
C ALA A 106 -50.93 46.74 8.32
N THR A 107 -49.97 46.68 7.39
CA THR A 107 -49.35 47.81 6.64
C THR A 107 -48.23 47.21 5.76
N ASP A 108 -48.31 47.31 4.43
CA ASP A 108 -47.94 48.49 3.62
C ASP A 108 -46.43 48.76 3.78
N ASP A 109 -45.55 48.88 2.79
CA ASP A 109 -45.50 48.94 1.32
C ASP A 109 -43.97 48.93 1.02
N GLY A 110 -43.55 48.65 -0.22
CA GLY A 110 -42.21 49.08 -0.66
C GLY A 110 -41.29 48.04 -1.29
N THR A 111 -41.60 47.74 -2.55
CA THR A 111 -40.75 47.38 -3.69
C THR A 111 -39.24 47.69 -3.63
N ASN A 112 -38.40 46.76 -4.10
CA ASN A 112 -37.24 47.00 -4.99
C ASN A 112 -36.73 45.65 -5.55
N HIS A 113 -37.05 45.25 -6.79
CA HIS A 113 -36.29 45.46 -8.05
C HIS A 113 -34.79 45.13 -7.90
N ASP A 114 -34.34 43.94 -8.31
CA ASP A 114 -33.90 43.54 -9.66
C ASP A 114 -32.75 44.38 -10.25
N SER A 115 -31.64 43.67 -10.54
CA SER A 115 -30.44 43.99 -11.37
C SER A 115 -29.20 43.51 -10.59
N GLY A 116 -28.42 42.50 -11.00
CA GLY A 116 -27.81 42.29 -12.31
C GLY A 116 -26.44 42.98 -12.34
N GLY A 117 -25.32 42.24 -12.43
CA GLY A 117 -24.01 42.86 -12.69
C GLY A 117 -22.78 41.99 -12.42
N SER A 118 -22.22 41.43 -13.49
CA SER A 118 -20.90 40.80 -13.58
C SER A 118 -19.72 41.75 -13.30
N ALA A 119 -18.63 41.20 -12.77
CA ALA A 119 -17.23 41.27 -13.25
C ALA A 119 -16.24 41.11 -12.09
#